data_AF-A0A314Z5Z3-F1
#
_entry.id   AF-A0A314Z5Z3-F1
#
_cell.length_a   1.000
_cell.length_b   1.000
_cell.length_c   1.000
_cell.angle_alpha   90.00
_cell.angle_beta   90.00
_cell.angle_gamma   90.00
#
_symmetry.space_group_name_H-M   'P 1'
#
loop_
_entity.id
_entity.type
_entity.pdbx_description
1 polymer ?
#
loop_
_entity_poly.entity_id
_entity_poly.type
_entity_poly.pdbx_seq_one_letter_code
_entity_poly.pdbx_strand_id
1 'polypeptide(L)'
;MRVSSKGITVLNNLMNDMFERLANEAARLTKYTARKTLSSREIQGAVKLVLPGELGRHAMAEGTKAVSTYASNNNGRQSKS
;
A
#
# COMPACT_ATOMS: atom_id res chain seq x y z
N MET A 1 -20.69 -6.25 15.18
CA MET A 1 -21.08 -5.21 14.19
C MET A 1 -21.62 -5.93 12.96
N ARG A 2 -22.83 -5.63 12.48
CA ARG A 2 -23.35 -6.17 11.20
C ARG A 2 -23.31 -5.06 10.15
N VAL A 3 -22.69 -5.33 9.01
CA VAL A 3 -22.66 -4.40 7.86
C VAL A 3 -23.72 -4.87 6.86
N SER A 4 -24.48 -3.93 6.29
CA SER A 4 -25.46 -4.26 5.25
C SER A 4 -24.77 -4.62 3.94
N SER A 5 -25.43 -5.40 3.08
CA SER A 5 -24.93 -5.71 1.74
C SER A 5 -24.60 -4.44 0.94
N LYS A 6 -25.46 -3.42 1.01
CA LYS A 6 -25.22 -2.09 0.41
C LYS A 6 -23.99 -1.39 1.01
N GLY A 7 -23.79 -1.49 2.33
CA GLY A 7 -22.61 -0.95 2.99
C GLY A 7 -21.31 -1.62 2.51
N ILE A 8 -21.34 -2.94 2.32
CA ILE A 8 -20.20 -3.69 1.76
C ILE A 8 -19.90 -3.23 0.33
N THR A 9 -20.91 -3.01 -0.52
CA THR A 9 -20.71 -2.50 -1.89
C THR A 9 -20.01 -1.15 -1.89
N VAL A 10 -20.41 -0.23 -1.00
CA VAL A 10 -19.76 1.08 -0.88
C VAL A 10 -18.29 0.94 -0.46
N LEU A 11 -17.99 0.08 0.51
CA LEU A 11 -16.61 -0.16 0.95
C LEU A 11 -15.75 -0.79 -0.14
N ASN A 12 -16.31 -1.72 -0.94
CA ASN A 12 -15.61 -2.30 -2.07
C ASN A 12 -15.24 -1.25 -3.13
N ASN A 13 -16.19 -0.36 -3.46
CA ASN A 13 -15.94 0.71 -4.40
C ASN A 13 -14.90 1.72 -3.88
N LEU A 14 -14.95 2.03 -2.58
CA LEU A 14 -13.93 2.86 -1.93
C LEU A 14 -12.53 2.22 -2.04
N MET A 15 -12.42 0.91 -1.80
CA MET A 15 -11.14 0.21 -1.92
C MET A 15 -10.60 0.24 -3.35
N ASN A 16 -11.45 0.05 -4.35
CA ASN A 16 -11.05 0.11 -5.76
C ASN A 16 -10.58 1.53 -6.15
N ASP A 17 -11.32 2.58 -5.80
CA ASP A 17 -10.92 3.97 -6.07
C ASP A 17 -9.56 4.29 -5.44
N MET A 18 -9.36 3.91 -4.18
CA MET A 18 -8.10 4.14 -3.48
C MET A 18 -6.94 3.35 -4.08
N PHE A 19 -7.18 2.10 -4.51
CA PHE A 19 -6.19 1.27 -5.17
C PHE A 19 -5.74 1.92 -6.49
N GLU A 20 -6.68 2.32 -7.34
CA GLU A 20 -6.37 2.96 -8.63
C GLU A 20 -5.59 4.26 -8.43
N ARG A 21 -5.99 5.11 -7.49
CA ARG A 21 -5.30 6.37 -7.17
C ARG A 21 -3.86 6.13 -6.73
N LEU A 22 -3.63 5.16 -5.84
CA LEU A 22 -2.29 4.83 -5.36
C LEU A 22 -1.42 4.18 -6.44
N ALA A 23 -1.97 3.24 -7.21
CA ALA A 23 -1.26 2.55 -8.27
C ALA A 23 -0.82 3.52 -9.39
N ASN A 24 -1.72 4.42 -9.79
CA ASN A 24 -1.42 5.44 -10.80
C ASN A 24 -0.30 6.38 -10.34
N GLU A 25 -0.36 6.85 -9.09
CA GLU A 25 0.66 7.75 -8.57
C GLU A 25 2.02 7.04 -8.37
N ALA A 26 2.00 5.79 -7.90
CA ALA A 26 3.22 4.99 -7.80
C ALA A 26 3.86 4.74 -9.17
N ALA A 27 3.05 4.42 -10.20
CA ALA A 27 3.54 4.24 -11.56
C ALA A 27 4.16 5.52 -12.14
N ARG A 28 3.60 6.70 -11.82
CA ARG A 28 4.19 8.00 -12.17
C ARG A 28 5.54 8.19 -11.49
N LEU A 29 5.63 7.91 -10.18
CA LEU A 29 6.90 7.99 -9.43
C LEU A 29 7.98 7.05 -9.98
N THR A 30 7.60 5.82 -10.37
CA THR A 30 8.53 4.89 -11.02
C THR A 30 9.09 5.46 -12.33
N LYS A 31 8.24 6.10 -13.15
CA LYS A 31 8.66 6.78 -14.39
C LYS A 31 9.57 7.99 -14.10
N TYR A 32 9.23 8.83 -13.12
CA TYR A 32 10.05 9.99 -12.75
C TYR A 32 11.44 9.61 -12.26
N THR A 33 11.56 8.49 -11.56
CA THR A 33 12.84 7.98 -11.04
C THR A 33 13.60 7.13 -12.06
N ALA A 34 13.11 7.03 -13.31
CA ALA A 34 13.66 6.22 -14.39
C ALA A 34 13.91 4.74 -14.03
N ARG A 35 13.10 4.20 -13.11
CA ARG A 35 13.17 2.79 -12.71
C ARG A 35 12.26 1.94 -13.58
N LYS A 36 12.68 0.70 -13.84
CA LYS A 36 11.83 -0.32 -14.51
C LYS A 36 10.99 -1.14 -13.53
N THR A 37 11.37 -1.12 -12.25
CA THR A 37 10.74 -1.89 -11.18
C THR A 37 10.04 -0.95 -10.23
N LEU A 38 8.75 -1.20 -10.00
CA LEU A 38 7.99 -0.55 -8.93
C LEU A 38 8.33 -1.23 -7.60
N SER A 39 8.88 -0.48 -6.66
CA SER A 39 9.27 -0.94 -5.34
C SER A 39 8.35 -0.38 -4.25
N SER A 40 8.52 -0.87 -3.01
CA SER A 40 7.82 -0.32 -1.84
C SER A 40 8.08 1.17 -1.63
N ARG A 41 9.19 1.72 -2.13
CA ARG A 41 9.52 3.14 -2.05
C ARG A 41 8.55 4.00 -2.86
N GLU A 42 8.21 3.58 -4.08
CA GLU A 42 7.27 4.35 -4.92
C GLU A 42 5.85 4.27 -4.36
N ILE A 43 5.46 3.12 -3.77
CA ILE A 43 4.18 3.00 -3.04
C ILE A 43 4.15 3.92 -1.82
N GLN A 44 5.21 3.96 -1.00
CA GLN A 44 5.29 4.89 0.13
C GLN A 44 5.21 6.35 -0.31
N GLY A 45 5.85 6.71 -1.43
CA GLY A 45 5.74 8.03 -2.04
C GLY A 45 4.31 8.35 -2.47
N ALA A 46 3.64 7.42 -3.16
CA ALA A 46 2.25 7.57 -3.58
C ALA A 46 1.31 7.78 -2.39
N VAL A 47 1.49 7.02 -1.30
CA VAL A 47 0.70 7.17 -0.06
C VAL A 47 0.84 8.59 0.51
N LYS A 48 2.04 9.17 0.52
CA LYS A 48 2.26 10.55 0.99
C LYS A 48 1.58 11.60 0.12
N LEU A 49 1.47 11.35 -1.19
CA LEU A 49 0.86 12.29 -2.14
C LEU A 49 -0.68 12.17 -2.17
N VAL A 50 -1.21 10.96 -1.97
CA VAL A 50 -2.65 10.69 -2.08
C VAL A 50 -3.40 10.89 -0.76
N LEU A 51 -2.79 10.57 0.38
CA LEU A 51 -3.45 10.64 1.69
C LEU A 51 -3.05 11.91 2.47
N PRO A 52 -4.02 12.63 3.06
CA PRO A 52 -3.75 13.83 3.83
C PRO A 52 -3.31 13.53 5.26
N GLY A 53 -2.50 14.43 5.84
CA GLY A 53 -2.28 14.57 7.28
C GLY A 53 -1.94 13.27 8.02
N GLU A 54 -2.65 13.01 9.12
CA GLU A 54 -2.40 11.87 10.01
C GLU A 54 -2.75 10.51 9.37
N LEU A 55 -3.70 10.48 8.44
CA LEU A 55 -4.05 9.26 7.68
C LEU A 55 -2.84 8.75 6.90
N GLY A 56 -2.12 9.65 6.21
CA GLY A 56 -0.90 9.29 5.49
C GLY A 56 0.19 8.77 6.44
N ARG A 57 0.35 9.40 7.62
CA ARG A 57 1.34 8.95 8.63
C ARG A 57 1.04 7.53 9.13
N HIS A 58 -0.22 7.25 9.47
CA HIS A 58 -0.61 5.93 9.97
C HIS A 58 -0.53 4.87 8.86
N ALA A 59 -0.98 5.19 7.64
CA ALA A 59 -0.89 4.27 6.50
C ALA A 59 0.57 3.89 6.19
N MET A 60 1.50 4.84 6.26
CA MET A 60 2.92 4.55 6.10
C MET A 60 3.50 3.68 7.21
N ALA A 61 3.10 3.91 8.47
CA ALA A 61 3.54 3.12 9.61
C ALA A 61 3.09 1.65 9.46
N GLU A 62 1.80 1.43 9.14
CA GLU A 62 1.25 0.10 8.91
C GLU A 62 1.89 -0.58 7.68
N GLY A 63 2.08 0.15 6.59
CA GLY A 63 2.75 -0.37 5.39
C GLY A 63 4.19 -0.80 5.68
N THR A 64 4.94 0.00 6.43
CA THR A 64 6.33 -0.33 6.80
C THR A 64 6.38 -1.56 7.70
N LYS A 65 5.47 -1.64 8.68
CA LYS A 65 5.35 -2.78 9.57
C LYS A 65 5.07 -4.07 8.78
N ALA A 66 4.12 -4.04 7.85
CA ALA A 66 3.77 -5.19 7.02
C ALA A 66 4.96 -5.68 6.18
N VAL A 67 5.71 -4.78 5.55
CA VAL A 67 6.92 -5.13 4.77
C VAL A 67 7.98 -5.76 5.65
N SER A 68 8.24 -5.19 6.83
CA SER A 68 9.21 -5.75 7.79
C SER A 68 8.81 -7.15 8.26
N THR A 69 7.54 -7.36 8.60
CA THR A 69 7.03 -8.69 8.98
C THR A 69 7.19 -9.70 7.85
N TYR A 70 6.89 -9.31 6.61
CA TYR A 70 7.08 -10.18 5.45
C TYR A 70 8.55 -10.57 5.26
N ALA A 71 9.47 -9.60 5.32
CA ALA A 71 10.90 -9.85 5.18
C ALA A 71 11.44 -10.80 6.26
N SER A 72 11.06 -10.58 7.53
CA SER A 72 11.45 -11.46 8.64
C SER A 72 10.93 -12.88 8.50
N ASN A 73 9.69 -13.06 8.05
CA ASN A 73 9.09 -14.38 7.84
C ASN A 73 9.78 -15.15 6.69
N ASN A 74 10.30 -14.44 5.70
CA ASN A 74 11.02 -15.07 4.60
C ASN A 74 12.39 -15.61 5.05
N ASN A 75 13.11 -14.85 5.88
CA ASN A 75 14.39 -15.28 6.44
C ASN A 75 14.24 -16.49 7.37
N GLY A 76 13.13 -16.57 8.13
CA GLY A 76 12.82 -17.73 8.97
C GLY A 76 12.50 -19.01 8.20
N ARG A 77 12.11 -18.92 6.92
CA ARG A 77 11.89 -20.08 6.04
C ARG A 77 13.18 -20.61 5.43
N GLN A 78 14.15 -19.76 5.14
CA GLN A 78 15.45 -20.17 4.58
C GLN A 78 16.33 -20.94 5.58
N SER A 79 16.12 -20.76 6.90
CA SER A 79 16.86 -21.48 7.95
C SER A 79 16.32 -22.90 8.23
N LYS A 80 15.24 -23.33 7.56
CA LYS A 80 14.61 -24.66 7.74
C LYS A 80 14.74 -25.57 6.51
N SER A 81 15.66 -25.28 5.59
CA SER A 81 16.00 -26.16 4.46
C SER A 81 17.41 -26.70 4.59
#